data_AF-A0A3D0P6E5-F1
#
_entry.id   AF-A0A3D0P6E5-F1
#
_cell.length_a   1.000
_cell.length_b   1.000
_cell.length_c   1.000
_cell.angle_alpha   90.00
_cell.angle_beta   90.00
_cell.angle_gamma   90.00
#
_symmetry.space_group_name_H-M   'P 1'
#
loop_
_entity.id
_entity.type
_entity.pdbx_description
1 polymer ?
#
loop_
_entity_poly.entity_id
_entity_poly.type
_entity_poly.pdbx_seq_one_letter_code
_entity_poly.pdbx_strand_id
1 'polypeptide(L)'
;MYDPRVWQSRGYIPHIDPGGCTQFITFRLAGSMPQAVLDQWRAELEKGEITDAGFRKRIEIYLDQNYGERWLSDARIAGLVQDTLLNLDGKRYRLIAWVIMPNHVHILIETLEGNPLSEIMQSIKSYTAH
;
A
#
# COMPACT_ATOMS: atom_id res chain seq x y z
N MET A 1 -9.20 3.68 -26.48
CA MET A 1 -7.76 3.59 -26.81
C MET A 1 -7.04 3.45 -25.48
N TYR A 2 -6.48 2.27 -25.18
CA TYR A 2 -5.81 1.96 -23.92
C TYR A 2 -4.40 2.54 -24.00
N ASP A 3 -4.07 3.60 -23.25
CA ASP A 3 -2.68 4.08 -23.16
C ASP A 3 -1.97 3.30 -22.03
N PRO A 4 -1.09 2.35 -22.36
CA PRO A 4 -0.36 1.57 -21.37
C PRO A 4 0.60 2.43 -20.51
N ARG A 5 0.80 3.72 -20.83
CA ARG A 5 1.54 4.66 -19.98
C ARG A 5 0.72 5.21 -18.83
N VAL A 6 -0.61 5.14 -18.90
CA VAL A 6 -1.51 5.64 -17.86
C VAL A 6 -1.95 4.52 -16.93
N TRP A 7 -2.21 3.31 -17.44
CA TRP A 7 -2.72 2.19 -16.63
C TRP A 7 -1.78 0.98 -16.70
N GLN A 8 -1.20 0.62 -15.55
CA GLN A 8 -0.25 -0.48 -15.38
C GLN A 8 -0.91 -1.67 -14.69
N SER A 9 -0.86 -2.88 -15.28
CA SER A 9 -1.32 -4.14 -14.64
C SER A 9 -0.30 -5.26 -14.86
N ARG A 10 -0.04 -6.05 -13.82
CA ARG A 10 0.80 -7.28 -13.86
C ARG A 10 -0.01 -8.53 -13.46
N GLY A 11 -1.27 -8.63 -13.92
CA GLY A 11 -2.20 -9.67 -13.45
C GLY A 11 -2.90 -9.32 -12.13
N TYR A 12 -2.75 -8.07 -11.71
CA TYR A 12 -3.48 -7.44 -10.60
C TYR A 12 -4.26 -6.24 -11.12
N ILE A 13 -5.02 -5.58 -10.24
CA ILE A 13 -5.82 -4.41 -10.60
C ILE A 13 -4.92 -3.34 -11.22
N PRO A 14 -5.29 -2.79 -12.40
CA PRO A 14 -4.51 -1.76 -13.05
C PRO A 14 -4.42 -0.51 -12.15
N HIS A 15 -3.22 0.04 -11.98
CA HIS A 15 -3.00 1.30 -11.28
C HIS A 15 -2.67 2.40 -12.27
N ILE A 16 -3.09 3.63 -11.92
CA ILE A 16 -2.83 4.82 -12.71
C ILE A 16 -1.42 5.32 -12.41
N ASP A 17 -0.59 5.54 -13.43
CA ASP A 17 0.82 5.93 -13.27
C ASP A 17 1.32 7.17 -14.08
N PRO A 18 0.51 8.17 -14.46
CA PRO A 18 1.04 9.48 -14.82
C PRO A 18 1.68 10.17 -13.61
N GLY A 19 2.71 10.98 -13.86
CA GLY A 19 3.16 11.98 -12.89
C GLY A 19 2.05 13.00 -12.59
N GLY A 20 2.04 13.50 -11.36
CA GLY A 20 1.05 14.46 -10.86
C GLY A 20 -0.27 13.81 -10.40
N CYS A 21 -0.35 12.48 -10.35
CA CYS A 21 -1.54 11.80 -9.85
C CYS A 21 -1.49 11.63 -8.34
N THR A 22 -2.59 12.00 -7.68
CA THR A 22 -2.78 11.72 -6.25
C THR A 22 -3.20 10.27 -6.06
N GLN A 23 -2.52 9.56 -5.16
CA GLN A 23 -2.73 8.15 -4.84
C GLN A 23 -2.92 7.96 -3.35
N PHE A 24 -3.97 7.24 -2.96
CA PHE A 24 -4.13 6.73 -1.61
C PHE A 24 -3.65 5.28 -1.55
N ILE A 25 -2.75 4.99 -0.62
CA ILE A 25 -2.07 3.70 -0.54
C ILE A 25 -2.11 3.21 0.89
N THR A 26 -2.51 1.95 1.04
CA THR A 26 -2.44 1.20 2.29
C THR A 26 -1.42 0.07 2.12
N PHE A 27 -0.44 -0.01 3.01
CA PHE A 27 0.47 -1.15 3.08
C PHE A 27 0.66 -1.61 4.53
N ARG A 28 1.11 -2.85 4.70
CA ARG A 28 1.20 -3.52 6.00
C ARG A 28 2.43 -4.39 6.11
N LEU A 29 2.86 -4.68 7.34
CA LEU A 29 3.96 -5.60 7.60
C LEU A 29 3.47 -7.07 7.70
N ALA A 30 4.41 -8.01 7.68
CA ALA A 30 4.11 -9.42 7.84
C ALA A 30 3.38 -9.68 9.18
N GLY A 31 2.53 -10.71 9.20
CA GLY A 31 1.79 -11.12 10.41
C GLY A 31 0.60 -10.23 10.81
N SER A 32 0.37 -9.10 10.13
CA SER A 32 -0.79 -8.21 10.34
C SER A 32 -2.14 -8.86 10.03
N MET A 33 -2.17 -9.92 9.22
CA MET A 33 -3.38 -10.71 8.94
C MET A 33 -3.05 -12.19 8.80
N PRO A 34 -3.91 -13.12 9.27
CA PRO A 34 -3.75 -14.54 9.00
C PRO A 34 -3.83 -14.82 7.49
N GLN A 35 -2.85 -15.56 6.96
CA GLN A 35 -2.77 -15.86 5.53
C GLN A 35 -4.02 -16.60 5.03
N ALA A 36 -4.56 -17.53 5.83
CA ALA A 36 -5.77 -18.28 5.50
C ALA A 36 -6.99 -17.38 5.21
N VAL A 37 -7.13 -16.25 5.91
CA VAL A 37 -8.24 -15.30 5.69
C VAL A 37 -8.07 -14.59 4.34
N LEU A 38 -6.84 -14.22 4.00
CA LEU A 38 -6.54 -13.59 2.71
C LEU A 38 -6.74 -14.55 1.55
N ASP A 39 -6.31 -15.81 1.71
CA ASP A 39 -6.44 -16.85 0.70
C ASP A 39 -7.93 -17.17 0.44
N GLN A 40 -8.74 -17.21 1.50
CA GLN A 40 -10.18 -17.35 1.38
C GLN A 40 -10.78 -16.21 0.54
N TRP A 41 -10.51 -14.95 0.89
CA TRP A 41 -11.09 -13.82 0.14
C TRP A 41 -10.54 -13.71 -1.28
N ARG A 42 -9.30 -14.13 -1.53
CA ARG A 42 -8.76 -14.25 -2.90
C ARG A 42 -9.54 -15.28 -3.71
N ALA A 43 -9.84 -16.45 -3.13
CA ALA A 43 -10.64 -17.46 -3.80
C ALA A 43 -12.06 -16.96 -4.09
N GLU A 44 -12.68 -16.21 -3.16
CA GLU A 44 -13.99 -15.57 -3.40
C GLU A 44 -13.93 -14.53 -4.54
N LEU A 45 -12.84 -13.76 -4.63
CA LEU A 45 -12.61 -12.81 -5.72
C LEU A 45 -12.43 -13.52 -7.07
N GLU A 46 -11.62 -14.58 -7.12
CA GLU A 46 -11.38 -15.38 -8.34
C GLU A 46 -12.67 -16.05 -8.85
N LYS A 47 -13.57 -16.44 -7.94
CA LYS A 47 -14.90 -16.97 -8.27
C LYS A 47 -15.90 -15.88 -8.68
N GLY A 48 -15.56 -14.60 -8.51
CA GLY A 48 -16.46 -13.47 -8.78
C GLY A 48 -17.57 -13.30 -7.73
N GLU A 49 -17.45 -13.93 -6.55
CA GLU A 49 -18.41 -13.80 -5.45
C GLU A 49 -18.32 -12.43 -4.77
N ILE A 50 -17.13 -11.82 -4.84
CA ILE A 50 -16.88 -10.45 -4.41
C ILE A 50 -16.22 -9.65 -5.52
N THR A 51 -16.42 -8.34 -5.50
CA THR A 51 -15.71 -7.41 -6.37
C THR A 51 -14.35 -7.07 -5.79
N ASP A 52 -13.43 -6.56 -6.62
CA ASP A 52 -12.15 -6.02 -6.17
C ASP A 52 -12.30 -4.94 -5.08
N ALA A 53 -13.32 -4.08 -5.21
CA ALA A 53 -13.65 -3.08 -4.21
C ALA A 53 -14.11 -3.74 -2.89
N GLY A 54 -14.91 -4.81 -2.98
CA GLY A 54 -15.32 -5.60 -1.83
C GLY A 54 -14.14 -6.27 -1.13
N PHE A 55 -13.21 -6.85 -1.90
CA PHE A 55 -11.99 -7.45 -1.38
C PHE A 55 -11.12 -6.44 -0.61
N ARG A 56 -10.87 -5.26 -1.19
CA ARG A 56 -10.11 -4.17 -0.52
C ARG A 56 -10.80 -3.69 0.75
N LYS A 57 -12.11 -3.45 0.68
CA LYS A 57 -12.88 -2.99 1.84
C LYS A 57 -12.82 -4.00 3.00
N ARG A 58 -12.84 -5.30 2.71
CA ARG A 58 -12.66 -6.34 3.75
C ARG A 58 -11.27 -6.30 4.38
N ILE A 59 -10.23 -6.09 3.57
CA ILE A 59 -8.86 -5.92 4.08
C ILE A 59 -8.77 -4.69 4.99
N GLU A 60 -9.26 -3.53 4.54
CA GLU A 60 -9.23 -2.28 5.33
C GLU A 60 -9.98 -2.45 6.66
N ILE A 61 -11.22 -2.94 6.61
CA ILE A 61 -12.02 -3.20 7.82
C ILE A 61 -11.29 -4.14 8.78
N TYR A 62 -10.64 -5.19 8.27
CA TYR A 62 -9.90 -6.12 9.13
C TYR A 62 -8.65 -5.47 9.73
N LEU A 63 -7.91 -4.69 8.94
CA LEU A 63 -6.73 -3.99 9.42
C LEU A 63 -7.08 -2.96 10.50
N ASP A 64 -8.22 -2.27 10.37
CA ASP A 64 -8.75 -1.33 11.37
C ASP A 64 -9.11 -2.01 12.70
N GLN A 65 -9.45 -3.30 12.69
CA GLN A 65 -9.65 -4.08 13.92
C GLN A 65 -8.33 -4.32 14.67
N ASN A 66 -7.19 -4.09 14.01
CA ASN A 66 -5.86 -4.13 14.60
C ASN A 66 -5.48 -5.49 15.21
N TYR A 67 -6.05 -6.57 14.66
CA TYR A 67 -5.67 -7.94 14.96
C TYR A 67 -4.32 -8.30 14.31
N GLY A 68 -3.67 -9.35 14.80
CA GLY A 68 -2.38 -9.83 14.31
C GLY A 68 -1.17 -9.13 14.93
N GLU A 69 -0.02 -9.27 14.29
CA GLU A 69 1.23 -8.66 14.75
C GLU A 69 1.21 -7.14 14.59
N ARG A 70 1.60 -6.43 15.65
CA ARG A 70 1.56 -4.96 15.73
C ARG A 70 2.96 -4.37 15.78
N TRP A 71 3.81 -4.73 14.81
CA TRP A 71 5.20 -4.30 14.73
C TRP A 71 5.36 -2.77 14.83
N LEU A 72 4.41 -2.00 14.31
CA LEU A 72 4.44 -0.54 14.32
C LEU A 72 3.95 0.07 15.64
N SER A 73 3.56 -0.76 16.63
CA SER A 73 3.44 -0.29 18.02
C SER A 73 4.80 0.01 18.65
N ASP A 74 5.86 -0.62 18.14
CA ASP A 74 7.22 -0.31 18.56
C ASP A 74 7.64 0.99 17.89
N ALA A 75 7.82 2.04 18.70
CA ALA A 75 8.21 3.37 18.24
C ALA A 75 9.50 3.36 17.41
N ARG A 76 10.40 2.39 17.62
CA ARG A 76 11.63 2.25 16.84
C ARG A 76 11.31 1.83 15.41
N ILE A 77 10.42 0.84 15.25
CA ILE A 77 10.01 0.34 13.93
C ILE A 77 9.14 1.38 13.22
N ALA A 78 8.20 2.00 13.95
CA ALA A 78 7.41 3.12 13.41
C ALA A 78 8.29 4.29 12.96
N GLY A 79 9.34 4.60 13.73
CA GLY A 79 10.33 5.63 13.39
C GLY A 79 11.03 5.36 12.06
N LEU A 80 11.49 4.12 11.83
CA LEU A 80 12.12 3.74 10.55
C LEU A 80 11.17 3.95 9.36
N VAL A 81 9.89 3.59 9.51
CA VAL A 81 8.90 3.80 8.46
C VAL A 81 8.65 5.29 8.23
N GLN A 82 8.48 6.07 9.29
CA GLN A 82 8.31 7.52 9.21
C GLN A 82 9.49 8.17 8.49
N ASP A 83 10.71 7.85 8.89
CA ASP A 83 11.93 8.40 8.32
C ASP A 83 12.06 8.04 6.83
N THR A 84 11.66 6.82 6.45
CA THR A 84 11.56 6.41 5.04
C THR A 84 10.61 7.33 4.27
N LEU A 85 9.39 7.54 4.79
CA LEU A 85 8.37 8.33 4.10
C LEU A 85 8.83 9.78 3.91
N LEU A 86 9.38 10.38 4.96
CA LEU A 86 9.89 11.75 4.94
C LEU A 86 11.15 11.89 4.07
N ASN A 87 12.03 10.88 4.02
CA ASN A 87 13.22 10.94 3.20
C ASN A 87 12.90 10.90 1.70
N LEU A 88 11.83 10.20 1.32
CA LEU A 88 11.40 10.08 -0.08
C LEU A 88 10.50 11.24 -0.54
N ASP A 89 9.95 12.02 0.38
CA ASP A 89 9.19 13.23 0.07
C ASP A 89 10.04 14.24 -0.72
N GLY A 90 9.44 14.81 -1.76
CA GLY A 90 10.10 15.69 -2.73
C GLY A 90 11.08 14.99 -3.69
N LYS A 91 11.46 13.73 -3.46
CA LYS A 91 12.37 12.95 -4.33
C LYS A 91 11.64 11.99 -5.25
N ARG A 92 10.64 11.28 -4.69
CA ARG A 92 9.88 10.24 -5.39
C ARG A 92 8.40 10.60 -5.53
N TYR A 93 7.87 11.32 -4.55
CA TYR A 93 6.50 11.78 -4.48
C TYR A 93 6.43 13.04 -3.62
N ARG A 94 5.31 13.76 -3.67
CA ARG A 94 4.94 14.75 -2.64
C ARG A 94 4.04 14.07 -1.61
N LEU A 95 4.45 14.07 -0.35
CA LEU A 95 3.70 13.48 0.76
C LEU A 95 2.64 14.47 1.24
N ILE A 96 1.36 14.12 1.03
CA ILE A 96 0.24 15.01 1.38
C ILE A 96 -0.24 14.72 2.80
N ALA A 97 -0.44 13.44 3.12
CA ALA A 97 -0.84 13.00 4.45
C ALA A 97 -0.38 11.56 4.69
N TRP A 98 -0.20 11.18 5.95
CA TRP A 98 0.13 9.81 6.32
C TRP A 98 -0.30 9.51 7.76
N VAL A 99 -0.50 8.24 8.04
CA VAL A 99 -0.72 7.72 9.40
C VAL A 99 -0.09 6.33 9.53
N ILE A 100 0.63 6.13 10.63
CA ILE A 100 1.15 4.82 11.02
C ILE A 100 0.19 4.23 12.05
N MET A 101 -0.51 3.17 11.65
CA MET A 101 -1.34 2.36 12.52
C MET A 101 -0.51 1.20 13.09
N PRO A 102 -0.93 0.53 14.17
CA PRO A 102 -0.07 -0.45 14.84
C PRO A 102 0.36 -1.65 13.98
N ASN A 103 -0.40 -2.03 12.95
CA ASN A 103 -0.09 -3.13 12.03
C ASN A 103 -0.07 -2.74 10.52
N HIS A 104 -0.40 -1.49 10.17
CA HIS A 104 -0.45 -1.01 8.79
C HIS A 104 -0.20 0.51 8.69
N VAL A 105 -0.04 1.03 7.47
CA VAL A 105 0.24 2.44 7.20
C VAL A 105 -0.66 2.90 6.06
N HIS A 106 -1.22 4.10 6.20
CA HIS A 106 -1.87 4.80 5.11
C HIS A 106 -1.03 6.00 4.69
N ILE A 107 -0.89 6.19 3.39
CA ILE A 107 -0.27 7.38 2.81
C ILE A 107 -1.14 7.95 1.69
N LEU A 108 -1.19 9.27 1.62
CA LEU A 108 -1.72 10.03 0.51
C LEU A 108 -0.56 10.79 -0.12
N ILE A 109 -0.25 10.45 -1.36
CA ILE A 109 0.90 11.01 -2.09
C ILE A 109 0.46 11.55 -3.43
N GLU A 110 1.23 12.49 -3.97
CA GLU A 110 1.19 12.86 -5.39
C GLU A 110 2.46 12.34 -6.05
N THR A 111 2.32 11.50 -7.08
CA THR A 111 3.47 10.94 -7.81
C THR A 111 4.23 12.04 -8.54
N LEU A 112 5.56 12.00 -8.51
CA LEU A 112 6.37 12.87 -9.35
C LEU A 112 6.59 12.22 -10.73
N GLU A 113 6.80 13.03 -11.75
CA GLU A 113 7.10 12.53 -13.09
C GLU A 113 8.35 11.63 -13.06
N GLY A 114 8.32 10.53 -13.83
CA GLY A 114 9.41 9.55 -13.86
C GLY A 114 9.55 8.69 -12.60
N ASN A 115 8.63 8.77 -11.64
CA ASN A 115 8.63 7.94 -10.44
C ASN A 115 7.36 7.08 -10.39
N PRO A 116 7.35 5.94 -11.10
CA PRO A 116 6.19 5.08 -11.17
C PRO A 116 5.85 4.51 -9.78
N LEU A 117 4.55 4.29 -9.52
CA LEU A 117 4.05 3.81 -8.24
C LEU A 117 4.75 2.52 -7.78
N SER A 118 5.05 1.63 -8.73
CA SER A 118 5.75 0.38 -8.46
C SER A 118 7.16 0.58 -7.87
N GLU A 119 7.92 1.56 -8.39
CA GLU A 119 9.25 1.92 -7.88
C GLU A 119 9.18 2.64 -6.54
N ILE A 120 8.15 3.47 -6.33
CA ILE A 120 7.86 4.09 -5.04
C ILE A 120 7.63 3.01 -3.98
N MET A 121 6.74 2.05 -4.28
CA MET A 121 6.44 0.95 -3.35
C MET A 121 7.64 0.03 -3.11
N GLN A 122 8.49 -0.18 -4.11
CA GLN A 122 9.74 -0.91 -3.94
C GLN A 122 10.68 -0.14 -3.00
N SER A 123 10.84 1.17 -3.19
CA SER A 123 11.71 2.02 -2.37
C SER A 123 11.28 2.01 -0.90
N ILE A 124 9.98 2.12 -0.64
CA ILE A 124 9.42 2.04 0.72
C ILE A 124 9.72 0.67 1.35
N LYS A 125 9.47 -0.43 0.62
CA LYS A 125 9.70 -1.79 1.15
C LYS A 125 11.17 -2.11 1.38
N SER A 126 12.06 -1.71 0.48
CA SER A 126 13.49 -1.97 0.59
C SER A 126 14.14 -1.23 1.76
N TYR A 127 13.70 0.01 2.04
CA TYR A 127 14.28 0.80 3.14
C TYR A 127 13.88 0.24 4.52
N THR A 128 12.69 -0.34 4.64
CA THR A 128 12.22 -0.99 5.89
C THR A 128 12.82 -2.38 6.15
N ALA A 129 13.63 -2.90 5.21
CA ALA A 129 14.26 -4.23 5.30
C ALA A 129 15.74 -4.19 5.74
N HIS A 130 16.28 -3.01 6.06
CA HIS A 130 17.66 -2.79 6.48
C HIS A 130 17.77 -2.26 7.91
#